data_AF-A0A182MHN1-F1
#
_entry.id   AF-A0A182MHN1-F1
#
_cell.length_a   1.000
_cell.length_b   1.000
_cell.length_c   1.000
_cell.angle_alpha   90.00
_cell.angle_beta   90.00
_cell.angle_gamma   90.00
#
_symmetry.space_group_name_H-M   'P 1'
#
loop_
_entity.id
_entity.type
_entity.pdbx_description
1 polymer ?
#
loop_
_entity_poly.entity_id
_entity_poly.type
_entity_poly.pdbx_seq_one_letter_code
_entity_poly.pdbx_strand_id
1 'polypeptide(L)'
;MTLTVSETDSNSLRNPDMTETLPSSELSLLAKLEAANKLIESDSKSLNSLQSSAHSRKSSDTSQISLNSGASSVGEEDVWSTWASIVTDWEASQKRKGPTVKELVRKGIPHHFRAIVWQLLCGASDADKKQYAEYIKATSACEKVIRRDIARTYPEHDFFKEKDGLGQEALFNVMKAYSLHDREVGYCQGSGFIVGLLLMQMPEEEAFAVLVQIMQQYRMRDMFKPSMAELGLCMYQLENIVQEQIPELHLHFQSQSFQTSMYASSWFLTLYTTALNLTLSCRIMDVFLSEGMEFIFKVAIALLTIGKDTLLSLDMEAMLKYFQKELPQKVENDADGLFNLAFQVKINTKKMKKMEKEYADLRKKEQEEMVELRRLRSENRLLKKRNELLEAESAELADRLVRGQVSRAEEEETSYAIQSELLALRRAHLEVSHQLENANEEVRALSLRLQENVSMGDSANKRTFSCSNQ
;
A
#
# COMPACT_ATOMS: atom_id res chain seq x y z
N MET A 1 -9.32 -9.94 83.97
CA MET A 1 -10.73 -10.17 84.40
C MET A 1 -11.21 -11.46 83.75
N THR A 2 -11.05 -12.54 84.50
CA THR A 2 -12.01 -13.62 84.73
C THR A 2 -13.46 -13.30 84.31
N LEU A 3 -14.07 -14.13 83.44
CA LEU A 3 -15.09 -15.14 83.83
C LEU A 3 -15.83 -15.72 82.60
N THR A 4 -15.76 -17.05 82.54
CA THR A 4 -16.68 -18.01 81.92
C THR A 4 -18.09 -17.99 82.53
N VAL A 5 -19.06 -18.60 81.82
CA VAL A 5 -20.23 -19.44 82.25
C VAL A 5 -21.35 -19.26 81.19
N SER A 6 -21.68 -20.19 80.27
CA SER A 6 -22.20 -21.57 80.33
C SER A 6 -23.71 -21.68 80.65
N GLU A 7 -24.47 -22.35 79.76
CA GLU A 7 -25.63 -23.26 79.99
C GLU A 7 -26.13 -23.74 78.59
N THR A 8 -25.78 -24.96 78.12
CA THR A 8 -26.44 -26.29 78.28
C THR A 8 -27.84 -26.39 77.69
N ASP A 9 -27.96 -27.11 76.55
CA ASP A 9 -28.62 -28.45 76.40
C ASP A 9 -30.15 -28.40 76.44
N SER A 10 -30.95 -29.09 75.63
CA SER A 10 -30.77 -30.19 74.68
C SER A 10 -32.14 -30.39 74.00
N ASN A 11 -32.20 -30.74 72.71
CA ASN A 11 -33.25 -31.68 72.28
C ASN A 11 -32.89 -32.44 70.99
N SER A 12 -32.83 -33.75 71.20
CA SER A 12 -32.76 -34.88 70.28
C SER A 12 -33.54 -34.73 68.96
N LEU A 13 -32.90 -35.14 67.85
CA LEU A 13 -33.51 -35.98 66.81
C LEU A 13 -32.41 -36.72 66.02
N ARG A 14 -32.24 -38.00 66.37
CA ARG A 14 -31.57 -39.04 65.57
C ARG A 14 -32.45 -39.42 64.38
N ASN A 15 -31.83 -39.64 63.20
CA ASN A 15 -32.06 -40.72 62.22
C ASN A 15 -31.39 -40.36 60.86
N PRO A 16 -31.19 -41.30 59.91
CA PRO A 16 -30.14 -42.34 59.93
C PRO A 16 -29.33 -42.35 58.60
N ASP A 17 -28.29 -43.19 58.57
CA ASP A 17 -27.71 -43.89 57.41
C ASP A 17 -28.16 -43.47 55.99
N MET A 18 -27.30 -42.74 55.27
CA MET A 18 -27.38 -42.54 53.82
C MET A 18 -26.11 -43.09 53.18
N THR A 19 -26.19 -44.35 52.78
CA THR A 19 -25.30 -44.96 51.80
C THR A 19 -25.56 -44.28 50.45
N GLU A 20 -24.82 -43.22 50.14
CA GLU A 20 -24.78 -42.68 48.78
C GLU A 20 -24.10 -43.70 47.86
N THR A 21 -24.92 -44.51 47.20
CA THR A 21 -24.49 -45.31 46.06
C THR A 21 -24.02 -44.38 44.95
N LEU A 22 -22.72 -44.40 44.65
CA LEU A 22 -22.15 -43.66 43.52
C LEU A 22 -22.89 -44.02 42.21
N PRO A 23 -23.14 -43.05 41.31
CA PRO A 23 -23.77 -43.29 40.02
C PRO A 23 -23.04 -44.36 39.20
N SER A 24 -23.77 -45.23 38.50
CA SER A 24 -23.19 -46.38 37.78
C SER A 24 -22.17 -46.01 36.69
N SER A 25 -22.23 -44.78 36.17
CA SER A 25 -21.25 -44.27 35.20
C SER A 25 -19.89 -43.97 35.86
N GLU A 26 -19.88 -43.49 37.10
CA GLU A 26 -18.66 -43.18 37.85
C GLU A 26 -17.96 -44.45 38.33
N LEU A 27 -18.72 -45.47 38.75
CA LEU A 27 -18.18 -46.81 39.05
C LEU A 27 -17.58 -47.48 37.82
N SER A 28 -18.19 -47.31 36.64
CA SER A 28 -17.65 -47.80 35.37
C SER A 28 -16.37 -47.07 34.97
N LEU A 29 -16.30 -45.76 35.21
CA LEU A 29 -15.10 -44.96 34.94
C LEU A 29 -13.95 -45.36 35.88
N LEU A 30 -14.23 -45.55 37.17
CA LEU A 30 -13.27 -46.04 38.16
C LEU A 30 -12.74 -47.44 37.81
N ALA A 31 -13.61 -48.36 37.41
CA ALA A 31 -13.20 -49.70 36.99
C ALA A 31 -12.31 -49.66 35.73
N LYS A 32 -12.57 -48.74 34.79
CA LYS A 32 -11.72 -48.53 33.59
C LYS A 32 -10.37 -47.92 33.95
N LEU A 33 -10.34 -46.95 34.88
CA LEU A 33 -9.10 -46.34 35.37
C LEU A 33 -8.23 -47.36 36.14
N GLU A 34 -8.81 -48.20 36.99
CA GLU A 34 -8.08 -49.28 37.66
C GLU A 34 -7.55 -50.34 36.68
N ALA A 35 -8.34 -50.70 35.66
CA ALA A 35 -7.90 -51.64 34.63
C ALA A 35 -6.73 -51.08 33.81
N ALA A 36 -6.77 -49.79 33.46
CA ALA A 36 -5.67 -49.11 32.77
C ALA A 36 -4.41 -49.04 33.65
N ASN A 37 -4.54 -48.71 34.93
CA ASN A 37 -3.42 -48.68 35.87
C ASN A 37 -2.79 -50.07 36.07
N LYS A 38 -3.59 -51.14 36.14
CA LYS A 38 -3.09 -52.52 36.18
C LYS A 38 -2.33 -52.92 34.92
N LEU A 39 -2.75 -52.44 33.75
CA LEU A 39 -2.03 -52.66 32.49
C LEU A 39 -0.65 -51.98 32.50
N ILE A 40 -0.58 -50.74 32.99
CA ILE A 40 0.67 -49.98 33.12
C ILE A 40 1.62 -50.65 34.13
N GLU A 41 1.09 -51.18 35.23
CA GLU A 41 1.88 -51.96 36.19
C GLU A 41 2.36 -53.31 35.64
N SER A 42 1.59 -53.96 34.77
CA SER A 42 2.03 -55.21 34.11
C SER A 42 3.10 -54.95 33.05
N ASP A 43 3.02 -53.84 32.32
CA ASP A 43 4.02 -53.46 31.31
C ASP A 43 5.35 -53.05 31.94
N SER A 44 5.30 -52.30 33.05
CA SER A 44 6.51 -51.93 33.81
C SER A 44 7.20 -53.14 34.47
N LYS A 45 6.44 -54.15 34.93
CA LYS A 45 7.01 -55.42 35.41
C LYS A 45 7.58 -56.29 34.27
N SER A 46 6.96 -56.24 33.09
CA SER A 46 7.44 -56.97 31.90
C SER A 46 8.75 -56.38 31.36
N LEU A 47 8.94 -55.06 31.45
CA LEU A 47 10.18 -54.38 31.09
C LEU A 47 11.33 -54.66 32.07
N ASN A 48 11.06 -54.74 33.38
CA ASN A 48 12.10 -55.05 34.38
C ASN A 48 12.55 -56.53 34.37
N SER A 49 11.71 -57.44 33.85
CA SER A 49 12.05 -58.86 33.66
C SER A 49 13.11 -59.08 32.56
N LEU A 50 13.21 -58.16 31.59
CA LEU A 50 14.15 -58.25 30.47
C LEU A 50 15.55 -57.68 30.79
N GLN A 51 15.72 -56.93 31.88
CA GLN A 51 17.00 -56.31 32.27
C GLN A 51 17.85 -57.15 33.24
N SER A 52 17.35 -58.27 33.76
CA SER A 52 18.02 -59.04 34.83
C SER A 52 18.73 -60.32 34.39
N SER A 53 18.88 -60.59 33.08
CA SER A 53 19.46 -61.84 32.56
C SER A 53 20.73 -61.66 31.70
N ALA A 54 21.64 -60.74 32.07
CA ALA A 54 22.92 -60.58 31.38
C ALA A 54 24.12 -60.46 32.33
N HIS A 55 24.52 -61.58 32.95
CA HIS A 55 25.87 -61.73 33.48
C HIS A 55 26.45 -63.10 33.09
N SER A 56 27.41 -63.10 32.16
CA SER A 56 28.67 -63.88 32.17
C SER A 56 29.19 -64.10 30.74
N ARG A 57 30.32 -63.45 30.39
CA ARG A 57 31.57 -64.08 29.88
C ARG A 57 32.44 -63.07 29.12
N LYS A 58 33.73 -63.05 29.51
CA LYS A 58 34.88 -62.47 28.79
C LYS A 58 35.11 -63.18 27.46
N SER A 59 35.35 -62.43 26.38
CA SER A 59 36.48 -62.63 25.42
C SER A 59 36.43 -61.57 24.31
N SER A 60 37.61 -61.27 23.76
CA SER A 60 37.98 -60.18 22.87
C SER A 60 37.56 -60.31 21.39
N ASP A 61 37.76 -59.18 20.69
CA ASP A 61 38.03 -58.96 19.26
C ASP A 61 36.88 -58.59 18.29
N THR A 62 36.90 -57.29 17.94
CA THR A 62 36.73 -56.66 16.61
C THR A 62 35.73 -57.27 15.61
N SER A 63 34.65 -56.54 15.31
CA SER A 63 34.41 -55.93 13.99
C SER A 63 33.04 -55.26 13.90
N GLN A 64 33.08 -54.05 13.37
CA GLN A 64 32.03 -53.24 12.74
C GLN A 64 30.82 -54.03 12.21
N ILE A 65 29.61 -53.56 12.53
CA ILE A 65 28.47 -53.26 11.63
C ILE A 65 27.29 -52.87 12.52
N SER A 66 26.96 -51.58 12.53
CA SER A 66 25.78 -51.04 13.21
C SER A 66 24.54 -51.28 12.36
N LEU A 67 23.59 -52.06 12.88
CA LEU A 67 22.21 -52.07 12.40
C LEU A 67 21.42 -51.06 13.23
N ASN A 68 21.19 -49.88 12.66
CA ASN A 68 20.37 -48.83 13.26
C ASN A 68 18.88 -49.19 13.15
N SER A 69 18.32 -49.74 14.22
CA SER A 69 16.89 -49.71 14.49
C SER A 69 16.69 -49.25 15.94
N GLY A 70 16.66 -47.92 16.13
CA GLY A 70 16.49 -47.28 17.45
C GLY A 70 16.91 -45.81 17.52
N ALA A 71 16.73 -45.02 16.45
CA ALA A 71 17.32 -43.68 16.34
C ALA A 71 16.41 -42.50 16.74
N SER A 72 15.20 -42.73 17.26
CA SER A 72 14.25 -41.62 17.49
C SER A 72 14.43 -40.89 18.84
N SER A 73 14.96 -41.53 19.88
CA SER A 73 15.09 -40.88 21.21
C SER A 73 16.46 -40.27 21.50
N VAL A 74 17.54 -40.78 20.88
CA VAL A 74 18.91 -40.37 21.20
C VAL A 74 19.30 -39.03 20.54
N GLY A 75 18.65 -38.66 19.43
CA GLY A 75 18.92 -37.40 18.72
C GLY A 75 18.20 -36.17 19.29
N GLU A 76 16.98 -36.34 19.83
CA GLU A 76 16.19 -35.21 20.35
C GLU A 76 16.70 -34.70 21.71
N GLU A 77 17.15 -35.60 22.59
CA GLU A 77 17.74 -35.22 23.89
C GLU A 77 19.08 -34.45 23.71
N ASP A 78 19.87 -34.80 22.70
CA ASP A 78 21.13 -34.12 22.36
C ASP A 78 20.88 -32.71 21.79
N VAL A 79 19.88 -32.56 20.92
CA VAL A 79 19.48 -31.25 20.37
C VAL A 79 18.89 -30.35 21.46
N TRP A 80 18.03 -30.90 22.32
CA TRP A 80 17.44 -30.16 23.44
C TRP A 80 18.50 -29.66 24.43
N SER A 81 19.38 -30.56 24.87
CA SER A 81 20.46 -30.21 25.81
C SER A 81 21.44 -29.20 25.22
N THR A 82 21.73 -29.31 23.93
CA THR A 82 22.53 -28.32 23.19
C THR A 82 21.88 -26.94 23.22
N TRP A 83 20.59 -26.82 22.87
CA TRP A 83 19.88 -25.54 22.91
C TRP A 83 19.73 -24.98 24.33
N ALA A 84 19.45 -25.84 25.31
CA ALA A 84 19.40 -25.43 26.72
C ALA A 84 20.75 -24.85 27.19
N SER A 85 21.87 -25.48 26.81
CA SER A 85 23.21 -24.97 27.13
C SER A 85 23.50 -23.62 26.46
N ILE A 86 23.09 -23.45 25.19
CA ILE A 86 23.30 -22.21 24.45
C ILE A 86 22.50 -21.06 25.05
N VAL A 87 21.22 -21.30 25.36
CA VAL A 87 20.33 -20.29 25.96
C VAL A 87 20.81 -19.89 27.35
N THR A 88 21.28 -20.84 28.16
CA THR A 88 21.75 -20.57 29.53
C THR A 88 23.01 -19.69 29.55
N ASP A 89 23.93 -19.88 28.60
CA ASP A 89 25.18 -19.11 28.49
C ASP A 89 25.27 -18.44 27.11
N TRP A 90 24.27 -17.61 26.79
CA TRP A 90 24.14 -16.99 25.47
C TRP A 90 25.35 -16.12 25.11
N GLU A 91 25.76 -15.22 26.01
CA GLU A 91 26.85 -14.27 25.74
C GLU A 91 28.16 -15.00 25.42
N ALA A 92 28.50 -16.03 26.19
CA ALA A 92 29.73 -16.75 25.95
C ALA A 92 29.59 -17.75 24.80
N SER A 93 28.39 -18.25 24.50
CA SER A 93 28.12 -19.08 23.31
C SER A 93 28.24 -18.26 22.03
N GLN A 94 27.74 -17.03 22.02
CA GLN A 94 27.84 -16.12 20.88
C GLN A 94 29.30 -15.71 20.63
N LYS A 95 30.06 -15.41 21.70
CA LYS A 95 31.49 -15.05 21.60
C LYS A 95 32.40 -16.23 21.22
N ARG A 96 32.15 -17.44 21.74
CA ARG A 96 33.02 -18.62 21.52
C ARG A 96 32.62 -19.49 20.32
N LYS A 97 31.34 -19.48 19.95
CA LYS A 97 30.73 -20.44 19.00
C LYS A 97 29.71 -19.80 18.04
N GLY A 98 29.83 -18.51 17.74
CA GLY A 98 28.91 -17.81 16.81
C GLY A 98 28.61 -18.56 15.50
N PRO A 99 29.62 -19.10 14.77
CA PRO A 99 29.39 -19.93 13.59
C PRO A 99 28.58 -21.21 13.85
N THR A 100 28.73 -21.82 15.03
CA THR A 100 28.00 -23.03 15.44
C THR A 100 26.55 -22.72 15.78
N VAL A 101 26.27 -21.58 16.44
CA VAL A 101 24.90 -21.13 16.72
C VAL A 101 24.14 -20.88 15.42
N LYS A 102 24.78 -20.20 14.46
CA LYS A 102 24.21 -19.97 13.13
C LYS A 102 23.85 -21.28 12.42
N GLU A 103 24.72 -22.29 12.47
CA GLU A 103 24.44 -23.60 11.87
C GLU A 103 23.29 -24.33 12.58
N LEU A 104 23.16 -24.22 13.90
CA LEU A 104 22.03 -24.78 14.64
C LEU A 104 20.71 -24.10 14.28
N VAL A 105 20.70 -22.77 14.13
CA VAL A 105 19.53 -22.03 13.65
C VAL A 105 19.10 -22.52 12.26
N ARG A 106 20.08 -22.75 11.36
CA ARG A 106 19.83 -23.30 10.02
C ARG A 106 19.24 -24.70 10.05
N LYS A 107 19.59 -25.53 11.04
CA LYS A 107 18.99 -26.87 11.22
C LYS A 107 17.58 -26.84 11.80
N GLY A 108 17.23 -25.83 12.61
CA GLY A 108 15.94 -25.81 13.29
C GLY A 108 16.05 -25.31 14.71
N ILE A 109 15.29 -24.27 15.06
CA ILE A 109 15.03 -23.96 16.46
C ILE A 109 13.80 -24.76 16.89
N PRO A 110 13.92 -25.64 17.92
CA PRO A 110 12.76 -26.33 18.46
C PRO A 110 11.74 -25.34 19.00
N HIS A 111 10.45 -25.64 18.83
CA HIS A 111 9.35 -24.73 19.14
C HIS A 111 9.46 -24.13 20.57
N HIS A 112 9.72 -24.96 21.57
CA HIS A 112 9.84 -24.54 22.98
C HIS A 112 10.96 -23.52 23.25
N PHE A 113 11.98 -23.45 22.39
CA PHE A 113 13.08 -22.49 22.53
C PHE A 113 12.87 -21.20 21.74
N ARG A 114 11.95 -21.15 20.77
CA ARG A 114 11.79 -19.99 19.87
C ARG A 114 11.52 -18.70 20.62
N ALA A 115 10.65 -18.73 21.62
CA ALA A 115 10.32 -17.55 22.44
C ALA A 115 11.58 -16.86 22.97
N ILE A 116 12.50 -17.66 23.52
CA ILE A 116 13.74 -17.17 24.15
C ILE A 116 14.80 -16.88 23.08
N VAL A 117 15.02 -17.80 22.15
CA VAL A 117 16.09 -17.68 21.16
C VAL A 117 15.85 -16.52 20.20
N TRP A 118 14.60 -16.23 19.81
CA TRP A 118 14.29 -15.07 18.97
C TRP A 118 14.62 -13.75 19.67
N GLN A 119 14.29 -13.63 20.97
CA GLN A 119 14.69 -12.47 21.79
C GLN A 119 16.22 -12.33 21.86
N LEU A 120 16.94 -13.43 22.06
CA LEU A 120 18.40 -13.46 22.13
C LEU A 120 19.08 -13.12 20.79
N LEU A 121 18.54 -13.60 19.67
CA LEU A 121 19.07 -13.34 18.33
C LEU A 121 18.97 -11.87 17.95
N CYS A 122 17.83 -11.22 18.23
CA CYS A 122 17.63 -9.80 17.90
C CYS A 122 18.06 -8.83 19.01
N GLY A 123 18.47 -9.34 20.18
CA GLY A 123 18.87 -8.53 21.31
C GLY A 123 17.72 -7.74 21.93
N ALA A 124 16.50 -8.29 21.93
CA ALA A 124 15.34 -7.68 22.58
C ALA A 124 15.62 -7.49 24.07
N SER A 125 15.41 -6.27 24.58
CA SER A 125 15.83 -5.88 25.92
C SER A 125 14.65 -5.67 26.87
N ASP A 126 14.91 -5.74 28.18
CA ASP A 126 13.91 -5.39 29.19
C ASP A 126 13.51 -3.91 29.16
N ALA A 127 14.33 -3.03 28.56
CA ALA A 127 13.98 -1.63 28.36
C ALA A 127 12.81 -1.48 27.38
N ASP A 128 12.81 -2.27 26.29
CA ASP A 128 11.73 -2.27 25.30
C ASP A 128 10.41 -2.72 25.94
N LYS A 129 10.46 -3.76 26.78
CA LYS A 129 9.30 -4.28 27.53
C LYS A 129 8.70 -3.23 28.47
N LYS A 130 9.52 -2.42 29.12
CA LYS A 130 9.03 -1.34 30.02
C LYS A 130 8.25 -0.26 29.28
N GLN A 131 8.66 0.08 28.05
CA GLN A 131 7.95 1.08 27.25
C GLN A 131 6.55 0.61 26.82
N TYR A 132 6.40 -0.69 26.59
CA TYR A 132 5.10 -1.28 26.22
C TYR A 132 3.99 -0.94 27.24
N ALA A 133 4.29 -1.06 28.54
CA ALA A 133 3.35 -0.75 29.62
C ALA A 133 2.90 0.72 29.66
N GLU A 134 3.70 1.64 29.11
CA GLU A 134 3.32 3.05 28.95
C GLU A 134 2.44 3.24 27.70
N TYR A 135 2.83 2.62 26.58
CA TYR A 135 2.08 2.76 25.32
C TYR A 135 0.68 2.16 25.38
N ILE A 136 0.48 1.07 26.12
CA ILE A 136 -0.83 0.44 26.21
C ILE A 136 -1.89 1.38 26.81
N LYS A 137 -1.46 2.26 27.73
CA LYS A 137 -2.30 3.26 28.42
C LYS A 137 -2.60 4.49 27.56
N ALA A 138 -1.80 4.75 26.52
CA ALA A 138 -1.98 5.89 25.62
C ALA A 138 -2.98 5.58 24.49
N THR A 139 -3.46 6.59 23.78
CA THR A 139 -4.36 6.44 22.62
C THR A 139 -3.59 6.61 21.32
N SER A 140 -3.85 5.74 20.33
CA SER A 140 -3.25 5.85 18.99
C SER A 140 -4.25 6.36 17.95
N ALA A 141 -3.77 7.20 17.02
CA ALA A 141 -4.56 7.61 15.85
C ALA A 141 -4.83 6.44 14.88
N CYS A 142 -4.05 5.35 14.98
CA CYS A 142 -4.14 4.21 14.08
C CYS A 142 -5.17 3.14 14.51
N GLU A 143 -5.78 3.25 15.70
CA GLU A 143 -6.60 2.18 16.29
C GLU A 143 -7.71 1.68 15.37
N LYS A 144 -8.40 2.59 14.65
CA LYS A 144 -9.48 2.21 13.71
C LYS A 144 -8.96 1.34 12.56
N VAL A 145 -7.81 1.68 12.01
CA VAL A 145 -7.19 0.94 10.89
C VAL A 145 -6.65 -0.40 11.38
N ILE A 146 -6.03 -0.41 12.56
CA ILE A 146 -5.53 -1.63 13.21
C ILE A 146 -6.69 -2.63 13.43
N ARG A 147 -7.80 -2.20 14.05
CA ARG A 147 -8.95 -3.09 14.32
C ARG A 147 -9.52 -3.74 13.06
N ARG A 148 -9.59 -2.99 11.95
CA ARG A 148 -10.06 -3.51 10.67
C ARG A 148 -9.17 -4.64 10.14
N ASP A 149 -7.86 -4.53 10.35
CA ASP A 149 -6.89 -5.47 9.80
C ASP A 149 -6.67 -6.72 10.67
N ILE A 150 -6.96 -6.64 11.98
CA ILE A 150 -6.89 -7.78 12.89
C ILE A 150 -7.84 -8.90 12.45
N ALA A 151 -9.06 -8.57 12.07
CA ALA A 151 -10.08 -9.55 11.67
C ALA A 151 -9.67 -10.39 10.44
N ARG A 152 -8.69 -9.92 9.66
CA ARG A 152 -8.14 -10.63 8.48
C ARG A 152 -6.75 -11.23 8.70
N THR A 153 -6.21 -11.15 9.91
CA THR A 153 -4.88 -11.67 10.26
C THR A 153 -5.01 -13.04 10.92
N TYR A 154 -4.63 -14.10 10.21
CA TYR A 154 -4.82 -15.51 10.61
C TYR A 154 -6.27 -15.85 11.05
N PRO A 155 -7.31 -15.54 10.25
CA PRO A 155 -8.71 -15.67 10.66
C PRO A 155 -9.12 -17.10 11.03
N GLU A 156 -8.47 -18.11 10.42
CA GLU A 156 -8.76 -19.53 10.66
C GLU A 156 -7.96 -20.12 11.83
N HIS A 157 -7.00 -19.39 12.40
CA HIS A 157 -6.14 -19.91 13.46
C HIS A 157 -6.84 -19.86 14.81
N ASP A 158 -6.77 -20.93 15.60
CA ASP A 158 -7.50 -21.08 16.86
C ASP A 158 -7.30 -19.92 17.85
N PHE A 159 -6.09 -19.36 17.90
CA PHE A 159 -5.77 -18.23 18.77
C PHE A 159 -6.39 -16.89 18.31
N PHE A 160 -6.67 -16.72 17.01
CA PHE A 160 -7.12 -15.45 16.42
C PHE A 160 -8.55 -15.49 15.85
N LYS A 161 -9.16 -16.68 15.73
CA LYS A 161 -10.48 -16.87 15.11
C LYS A 161 -11.64 -16.24 15.90
N GLU A 162 -11.50 -16.15 17.22
CA GLU A 162 -12.54 -15.56 18.06
C GLU A 162 -12.52 -14.03 17.95
N LYS A 163 -13.65 -13.47 17.50
CA LYS A 163 -13.81 -12.03 17.38
C LYS A 163 -13.73 -11.38 18.77
N ASP A 164 -12.87 -10.37 18.89
CA ASP A 164 -12.60 -9.69 20.16
C ASP A 164 -12.07 -10.64 21.27
N GLY A 165 -11.56 -11.82 20.87
CA GLY A 165 -10.91 -12.78 21.78
C GLY A 165 -9.48 -12.39 22.13
N LEU A 166 -8.88 -13.14 23.06
CA LEU A 166 -7.56 -12.83 23.64
C LEU A 166 -6.45 -12.62 22.60
N GLY A 167 -6.39 -13.45 21.55
CA GLY A 167 -5.36 -13.29 20.51
C GLY A 167 -5.57 -12.03 19.67
N GLN A 168 -6.81 -11.69 19.31
CA GLN A 168 -7.11 -10.45 18.59
C GLN A 168 -6.79 -9.21 19.44
N GLU A 169 -7.08 -9.27 20.74
CA GLU A 169 -6.75 -8.20 21.69
C GLU A 169 -5.23 -8.05 21.85
N ALA A 170 -4.49 -9.13 22.04
CA ALA A 170 -3.03 -9.10 22.11
C ALA A 170 -2.41 -8.53 20.82
N LEU A 171 -2.92 -8.92 19.65
CA LEU A 171 -2.49 -8.37 18.35
C LEU A 171 -2.79 -6.88 18.26
N PHE A 172 -3.98 -6.44 18.69
CA PHE A 172 -4.33 -5.02 18.76
C PHE A 172 -3.36 -4.24 19.64
N ASN A 173 -3.09 -4.77 20.83
CA ASN A 173 -2.26 -4.14 21.84
C ASN A 173 -0.83 -3.92 21.35
N VAL A 174 -0.20 -4.96 20.78
CA VAL A 174 1.16 -4.85 20.23
C VAL A 174 1.21 -3.90 19.03
N MET A 175 0.27 -3.99 18.09
CA MET A 175 0.22 -3.09 16.93
C MET A 175 -0.02 -1.63 17.34
N LYS A 176 -0.91 -1.41 18.30
CA LYS A 176 -1.18 -0.09 18.88
C LYS A 176 0.08 0.46 19.53
N ALA A 177 0.74 -0.31 20.39
CA ALA A 177 1.96 0.11 21.07
C ALA A 177 3.06 0.47 20.07
N TYR A 178 3.26 -0.35 19.04
CA TYR A 178 4.25 -0.06 18.00
C TYR A 178 3.95 1.24 17.25
N SER A 179 2.68 1.50 16.90
CA SER A 179 2.29 2.74 16.21
C SER A 179 2.57 4.02 17.03
N LEU A 180 2.67 3.89 18.36
CA LEU A 180 3.02 4.97 19.28
C LEU A 180 4.52 5.09 19.48
N HIS A 181 5.23 3.97 19.47
CA HIS A 181 6.68 3.90 19.54
C HIS A 181 7.33 4.56 18.32
N ASP A 182 6.85 4.23 17.12
CA ASP A 182 7.36 4.80 15.88
C ASP A 182 6.25 5.53 15.12
N ARG A 183 6.13 6.84 15.34
CA ARG A 183 5.09 7.67 14.73
C ARG A 183 5.33 7.96 13.24
N GLU A 184 6.56 7.81 12.74
CA GLU A 184 6.86 8.04 11.32
C GLU A 184 6.30 6.89 10.47
N VAL A 185 6.46 5.66 10.95
CA VAL A 185 5.85 4.47 10.33
C VAL A 185 4.38 4.36 10.73
N GLY A 186 4.08 4.53 12.02
CA GLY A 186 2.75 4.31 12.58
C GLY A 186 2.32 2.86 12.44
N TYR A 187 1.20 2.63 11.76
CA TYR A 187 0.71 1.31 11.40
C TYR A 187 0.83 1.10 9.89
N CYS A 188 1.53 0.04 9.47
CA CYS A 188 1.56 -0.38 8.08
C CYS A 188 0.85 -1.72 7.89
N GLN A 189 0.00 -1.79 6.87
CA GLN A 189 -0.66 -3.03 6.46
C GLN A 189 0.38 -4.13 6.17
N GLY A 190 0.12 -5.34 6.68
CA GLY A 190 1.00 -6.50 6.54
C GLY A 190 1.82 -6.79 7.79
N SER A 191 2.21 -5.76 8.56
CA SER A 191 3.00 -5.92 9.79
C SER A 191 2.27 -6.75 10.88
N GLY A 192 0.93 -6.71 10.89
CA GLY A 192 0.11 -7.54 11.78
C GLY A 192 0.35 -9.04 11.62
N PHE A 193 0.71 -9.54 10.42
CA PHE A 193 1.01 -10.96 10.23
C PHE A 193 2.34 -11.39 10.87
N ILE A 194 3.33 -10.48 10.89
CA ILE A 194 4.58 -10.68 11.63
C ILE A 194 4.28 -10.74 13.13
N VAL A 195 3.49 -9.81 13.64
CA VAL A 195 3.11 -9.80 15.07
C VAL A 195 2.27 -11.01 15.44
N GLY A 196 1.34 -11.43 14.60
CA GLY A 196 0.56 -12.65 14.82
C GLY A 196 1.45 -13.89 14.92
N LEU A 197 2.48 -14.00 14.07
CA LEU A 197 3.49 -15.07 14.18
C LEU A 197 4.24 -15.02 15.52
N LEU A 198 4.66 -13.83 15.96
CA LEU A 198 5.36 -13.65 17.24
C LEU A 198 4.46 -14.04 18.43
N LEU A 199 3.21 -13.59 18.44
CA LEU A 199 2.25 -13.86 19.51
C LEU A 199 1.87 -15.34 19.65
N MET A 200 2.01 -16.14 18.58
CA MET A 200 1.87 -17.59 18.67
C MET A 200 3.07 -18.28 19.35
N GLN A 201 4.19 -17.57 19.53
CA GLN A 201 5.41 -18.11 20.15
C GLN A 201 5.71 -17.50 21.52
N MET A 202 5.29 -16.25 21.79
CA MET A 202 5.66 -15.53 23.00
C MET A 202 4.55 -14.56 23.47
N PRO A 203 4.55 -14.14 24.76
CA PRO A 203 3.62 -13.14 25.29
C PRO A 203 3.73 -11.76 24.60
N GLU A 204 2.71 -10.92 24.77
CA GLU A 204 2.61 -9.62 24.08
C GLU A 204 3.77 -8.66 24.34
N GLU A 205 4.26 -8.56 25.58
CA GLU A 205 5.38 -7.67 25.92
C GLU A 205 6.67 -8.08 25.21
N GLU A 206 6.90 -9.39 25.09
CA GLU A 206 8.06 -9.96 24.40
C GLU A 206 7.92 -9.82 22.89
N ALA A 207 6.72 -10.07 22.36
CA ALA A 207 6.42 -9.89 20.94
C ALA A 207 6.62 -8.44 20.51
N PHE A 208 6.21 -7.47 21.35
CA PHE A 208 6.49 -6.06 21.13
C PHE A 208 7.99 -5.76 21.11
N ALA A 209 8.75 -6.25 22.09
CA ALA A 209 10.20 -6.02 22.15
C ALA A 209 10.92 -6.61 20.92
N VAL A 210 10.56 -7.83 20.51
CA VAL A 210 11.11 -8.45 19.30
C VAL A 210 10.71 -7.68 18.04
N LEU A 211 9.46 -7.22 17.94
CA LEU A 211 9.00 -6.39 16.81
C LEU A 211 9.80 -5.09 16.70
N VAL A 212 10.07 -4.41 17.82
CA VAL A 212 10.90 -3.19 17.84
C VAL A 212 12.27 -3.47 17.24
N GLN A 213 12.92 -4.58 17.65
CA GLN A 213 14.23 -4.95 17.12
C GLN A 213 14.17 -5.35 15.64
N ILE A 214 13.16 -6.12 15.20
CA ILE A 214 12.94 -6.44 13.78
C ILE A 214 12.83 -5.15 12.95
N MET A 215 12.06 -4.19 13.43
CA MET A 215 11.84 -2.94 12.71
C MET A 215 13.11 -2.10 12.63
N GLN A 216 13.85 -1.95 13.74
CA GLN A 216 15.03 -1.10 13.82
C GLN A 216 16.29 -1.72 13.20
N GLN A 217 16.57 -2.99 13.47
CA GLN A 217 17.84 -3.63 13.11
C GLN A 217 17.79 -4.36 11.76
N TYR A 218 16.60 -4.79 11.31
CA TYR A 218 16.45 -5.67 10.14
C TYR A 218 15.86 -4.97 8.91
N ARG A 219 15.96 -3.64 8.84
CA ARG A 219 15.48 -2.79 7.72
C ARG A 219 13.95 -2.80 7.49
N MET A 220 13.18 -3.49 8.33
CA MET A 220 11.73 -3.58 8.15
C MET A 220 11.04 -2.21 8.33
N ARG A 221 11.52 -1.36 9.24
CA ARG A 221 11.01 0.00 9.41
C ARG A 221 10.99 0.78 8.10
N ASP A 222 12.12 0.80 7.38
CA ASP A 222 12.27 1.56 6.14
C ASP A 222 11.39 1.01 5.01
N MET A 223 11.12 -0.30 5.01
CA MET A 223 10.16 -0.93 4.09
C MET A 223 8.72 -0.50 4.34
N PHE A 224 8.37 -0.17 5.58
CA PHE A 224 7.01 0.21 5.97
C PHE A 224 6.78 1.73 5.99
N LYS A 225 7.81 2.55 5.72
CA LYS A 225 7.63 4.00 5.56
C LYS A 225 6.66 4.32 4.43
N PRO A 226 5.88 5.41 4.52
CA PRO A 226 4.87 5.76 3.50
C PRO A 226 5.40 5.88 2.06
N SER A 227 6.68 6.20 1.87
CA SER A 227 7.30 6.29 0.54
C SER A 227 7.50 4.93 -0.13
N MET A 228 7.51 3.84 0.64
CA MET A 228 7.82 2.47 0.19
C MET A 228 9.16 2.39 -0.57
N ALA A 229 10.08 3.33 -0.31
CA ALA A 229 11.33 3.47 -1.05
C ALA A 229 12.21 2.21 -0.92
N GLU A 230 12.32 1.70 0.31
CA GLU A 230 13.11 0.50 0.63
C GLU A 230 12.51 -0.77 0.04
N LEU A 231 11.17 -0.89 0.02
CA LEU A 231 10.49 -1.99 -0.65
C LEU A 231 10.79 -1.95 -2.16
N GLY A 232 10.68 -0.77 -2.78
CA GLY A 232 11.01 -0.60 -4.19
C GLY A 232 12.48 -0.93 -4.51
N LEU A 233 13.40 -0.58 -3.63
CA LEU A 233 14.80 -1.01 -3.72
C LEU A 233 14.92 -2.54 -3.69
N CYS A 234 14.20 -3.21 -2.78
CA CYS A 234 14.22 -4.67 -2.71
C CYS A 234 13.66 -5.30 -3.99
N MET A 235 12.60 -4.75 -4.58
CA MET A 235 12.06 -5.23 -5.87
C MET A 235 13.09 -5.08 -6.99
N TYR A 236 13.76 -3.93 -7.07
CA TYR A 236 14.82 -3.67 -8.05
C TYR A 236 16.00 -4.65 -7.88
N GLN A 237 16.45 -4.86 -6.63
CA GLN A 237 17.52 -5.80 -6.34
C GLN A 237 17.13 -7.24 -6.68
N LEU A 238 15.91 -7.66 -6.33
CA LEU A 238 15.43 -9.00 -6.64
C LEU A 238 15.34 -9.21 -8.16
N GLU A 239 14.81 -8.24 -8.90
CA GLU A 239 14.72 -8.32 -10.37
C GLU A 239 16.09 -8.52 -11.01
N ASN A 240 17.11 -7.78 -10.56
CA ASN A 240 18.48 -7.91 -11.04
C ASN A 240 19.12 -9.26 -10.66
N ILE A 241 18.81 -9.80 -9.47
CA ILE A 241 19.28 -11.13 -9.07
C ILE A 241 18.61 -12.21 -9.94
N VAL A 242 17.31 -12.09 -10.22
CA VAL A 242 16.58 -13.02 -11.09
C VAL A 242 17.15 -12.96 -12.51
N GLN A 243 17.44 -11.77 -13.03
CA GLN A 243 18.10 -11.60 -14.32
C GLN A 243 19.45 -12.32 -14.40
N GLU A 244 20.24 -12.29 -13.32
CA GLU A 244 21.56 -12.93 -13.27
C GLU A 244 21.50 -14.45 -13.06
N GLN A 245 20.64 -14.92 -12.14
CA GLN A 245 20.63 -16.31 -11.70
C GLN A 245 19.60 -17.18 -12.43
N ILE A 246 18.50 -16.59 -12.93
CA ILE A 246 17.42 -17.29 -13.63
C ILE A 246 17.00 -16.49 -14.89
N PRO A 247 17.93 -16.26 -15.85
CA PRO A 247 17.71 -15.34 -16.97
C PRO A 247 16.51 -15.71 -17.86
N GLU A 248 16.26 -17.00 -18.06
CA GLU A 248 15.10 -17.49 -18.82
C GLU A 248 13.77 -17.02 -18.21
N LEU A 249 13.67 -17.08 -16.87
CA LEU A 249 12.48 -16.65 -16.16
C LEU A 249 12.32 -15.13 -16.19
N HIS A 250 13.42 -14.39 -16.07
CA HIS A 250 13.41 -12.93 -16.21
C HIS A 250 12.90 -12.48 -17.59
N LEU A 251 13.40 -13.09 -18.67
CA LEU A 251 12.95 -12.79 -20.03
C LEU A 251 11.47 -13.13 -20.22
N HIS A 252 11.02 -14.25 -19.69
CA HIS A 252 9.61 -14.63 -19.72
C HIS A 252 8.74 -13.60 -18.98
N PHE A 253 9.11 -13.22 -17.76
CA PHE A 253 8.41 -12.20 -16.99
C PHE A 253 8.33 -10.86 -17.74
N GLN A 254 9.42 -10.42 -18.38
CA GLN A 254 9.39 -9.22 -19.22
C GLN A 254 8.43 -9.35 -20.41
N SER A 255 8.43 -10.50 -21.10
CA SER A 255 7.52 -10.74 -22.22
C SER A 255 6.04 -10.69 -21.81
N GLN A 256 5.74 -11.12 -20.58
CA GLN A 256 4.40 -11.12 -20.01
C GLN A 256 4.06 -9.81 -19.27
N SER A 257 4.95 -8.80 -19.29
CA SER A 257 4.82 -7.57 -18.49
C SER A 257 4.58 -7.84 -16.99
N PHE A 258 5.15 -8.93 -16.48
CA PHE A 258 4.96 -9.39 -15.12
C PHE A 258 6.05 -8.82 -14.20
N GLN A 259 5.67 -7.80 -13.42
CA GLN A 259 6.62 -7.07 -12.58
C GLN A 259 6.91 -7.82 -11.27
N THR A 260 8.15 -7.74 -10.79
CA THR A 260 8.60 -8.31 -9.50
C THR A 260 7.69 -7.92 -8.32
N SER A 261 7.21 -6.68 -8.32
CA SER A 261 6.30 -6.15 -7.29
C SER A 261 4.96 -6.89 -7.21
N MET A 262 4.50 -7.52 -8.30
CA MET A 262 3.19 -8.18 -8.35
C MET A 262 3.14 -9.45 -7.50
N TYR A 263 4.26 -10.15 -7.34
CA TYR A 263 4.32 -11.40 -6.57
C TYR A 263 5.18 -11.29 -5.31
N ALA A 264 6.23 -10.47 -5.32
CA ALA A 264 7.21 -10.46 -4.23
C ALA A 264 6.90 -9.44 -3.11
N SER A 265 6.06 -8.43 -3.35
CA SER A 265 5.85 -7.36 -2.34
C SER A 265 5.39 -7.92 -0.99
N SER A 266 4.47 -8.89 -0.98
CA SER A 266 3.99 -9.53 0.24
C SER A 266 5.05 -10.41 0.91
N TRP A 267 5.93 -11.06 0.13
CA TRP A 267 7.01 -11.89 0.67
C TRP A 267 7.95 -11.09 1.56
N PHE A 268 8.32 -9.89 1.11
CA PHE A 268 9.18 -8.98 1.87
C PHE A 268 8.41 -8.33 3.03
N LEU A 269 7.26 -7.71 2.77
CA LEU A 269 6.51 -6.98 3.81
C LEU A 269 6.02 -7.88 4.94
N THR A 270 5.80 -9.16 4.68
CA THR A 270 5.25 -10.08 5.68
C THR A 270 6.22 -11.18 6.08
N LEU A 271 7.47 -11.14 5.58
CA LEU A 271 8.47 -12.19 5.84
C LEU A 271 7.91 -13.60 5.53
N TYR A 272 7.22 -13.72 4.39
CA TYR A 272 6.51 -14.92 3.91
C TYR A 272 5.33 -15.41 4.74
N THR A 273 4.98 -14.76 5.84
CA THR A 273 3.87 -15.20 6.73
C THR A 273 2.49 -15.26 6.06
N THR A 274 2.27 -14.49 4.99
CA THR A 274 1.02 -14.56 4.21
C THR A 274 1.10 -15.51 3.02
N ALA A 275 2.29 -16.00 2.68
CA ALA A 275 2.55 -16.78 1.47
C ALA A 275 2.75 -18.27 1.75
N LEU A 276 3.27 -18.62 2.93
CA LEU A 276 3.59 -20.00 3.33
C LEU A 276 2.91 -20.32 4.67
N ASN A 277 2.73 -21.61 4.96
CA ASN A 277 2.19 -22.03 6.25
C ASN A 277 3.02 -21.56 7.47
N LEU A 278 2.43 -21.72 8.65
CA LEU A 278 3.01 -21.28 9.92
C LEU A 278 4.37 -21.93 10.22
N THR A 279 4.52 -23.23 9.92
CA THR A 279 5.75 -24.00 10.16
C THR A 279 6.92 -23.44 9.36
N LEU A 280 6.73 -23.23 8.06
CA LEU A 280 7.75 -22.64 7.19
C LEU A 280 8.04 -21.20 7.58
N SER A 281 7.00 -20.42 7.91
CA SER A 281 7.14 -19.04 8.36
C SER A 281 7.96 -18.91 9.64
N CYS A 282 7.76 -19.80 10.62
CA CYS A 282 8.62 -19.87 11.81
C CYS A 282 10.07 -20.18 11.45
N ARG A 283 10.30 -21.15 10.56
CA ARG A 283 11.66 -21.52 10.11
C ARG A 283 12.35 -20.41 9.35
N ILE A 284 11.61 -19.63 8.54
CA ILE A 284 12.13 -18.43 7.89
C ILE A 284 12.46 -17.36 8.93
N MET A 285 11.60 -17.14 9.94
CA MET A 285 11.86 -16.21 11.03
C MET A 285 13.12 -16.59 11.83
N ASP A 286 13.32 -17.88 12.13
CA ASP A 286 14.53 -18.39 12.81
C ASP A 286 15.80 -17.89 12.10
N VAL A 287 15.89 -18.11 10.79
CA VAL A 287 17.07 -17.76 9.99
C VAL A 287 17.13 -16.26 9.72
N PHE A 288 16.00 -15.59 9.50
CA PHE A 288 15.92 -14.15 9.30
C PHE A 288 16.49 -13.40 10.50
N LEU A 289 16.16 -13.80 11.73
CA LEU A 289 16.72 -13.18 12.94
C LEU A 289 18.22 -13.50 13.13
N SER A 290 18.75 -14.53 12.47
CA SER A 290 20.19 -14.85 12.53
C SER A 290 21.01 -14.23 11.40
N GLU A 291 20.45 -14.11 10.19
CA GLU A 291 21.18 -13.74 8.97
C GLU A 291 20.67 -12.45 8.30
N GLY A 292 19.56 -11.91 8.77
CA GLY A 292 18.98 -10.66 8.30
C GLY A 292 18.25 -10.76 6.96
N MET A 293 18.02 -9.59 6.37
CA MET A 293 17.23 -9.40 5.14
C MET A 293 17.78 -10.18 3.94
N GLU A 294 19.08 -10.48 3.90
CA GLU A 294 19.67 -11.27 2.82
C GLU A 294 18.98 -12.64 2.67
N PHE A 295 18.55 -13.25 3.77
CA PHE A 295 17.87 -14.54 3.72
C PHE A 295 16.50 -14.47 3.02
N ILE A 296 15.79 -13.35 3.12
CA ILE A 296 14.49 -13.14 2.45
C ILE A 296 14.67 -13.17 0.92
N PHE A 297 15.74 -12.57 0.41
CA PHE A 297 16.10 -12.68 -1.01
C PHE A 297 16.47 -14.12 -1.40
N LYS A 298 17.21 -14.84 -0.56
CA LYS A 298 17.58 -16.25 -0.83
C LYS A 298 16.36 -17.15 -0.94
N VAL A 299 15.38 -16.98 -0.05
CA VAL A 299 14.10 -17.69 -0.14
C VAL A 299 13.36 -17.32 -1.42
N ALA A 300 13.35 -16.05 -1.84
CA ALA A 300 12.69 -15.63 -3.08
C ALA A 300 13.29 -16.35 -4.30
N ILE A 301 14.62 -16.41 -4.39
CA ILE A 301 15.31 -17.11 -5.49
C ILE A 301 15.07 -18.62 -5.42
N ALA A 302 15.07 -19.22 -4.23
CA ALA A 302 14.76 -20.63 -4.07
C ALA A 302 13.33 -20.97 -4.53
N LEU A 303 12.33 -20.17 -4.14
CA LEU A 303 10.95 -20.31 -4.57
C LEU A 303 10.81 -20.20 -6.10
N LEU A 304 11.45 -19.20 -6.71
CA LEU A 304 11.44 -19.02 -8.16
C LEU A 304 12.13 -20.18 -8.89
N THR A 305 13.21 -20.73 -8.31
CA THR A 305 13.92 -21.87 -8.87
C THR A 305 13.06 -23.14 -8.81
N ILE A 306 12.37 -23.39 -7.69
CA ILE A 306 11.44 -24.53 -7.54
C ILE A 306 10.26 -24.44 -8.52
N GLY A 307 9.78 -23.23 -8.77
CA GLY A 307 8.65 -22.96 -9.68
C GLY A 307 9.03 -22.78 -11.15
N LYS A 308 10.33 -22.71 -11.48
CA LYS A 308 10.85 -22.26 -12.78
C LYS A 308 10.17 -22.93 -13.97
N ASP A 309 10.20 -24.26 -14.01
CA ASP A 309 9.72 -25.03 -15.18
C ASP A 309 8.22 -24.82 -15.41
N THR A 310 7.44 -24.69 -14.33
CA THR A 310 6.01 -24.40 -14.43
C THR A 310 5.79 -22.96 -14.90
N LEU A 311 6.44 -21.98 -14.26
CA LEU A 311 6.29 -20.55 -14.54
C LEU A 311 6.60 -20.18 -16.00
N LEU A 312 7.61 -20.82 -16.61
CA LEU A 312 7.98 -20.58 -18.01
C LEU A 312 6.88 -20.91 -19.02
N SER A 313 5.87 -21.70 -18.62
CA SER A 313 4.75 -22.09 -19.48
C SER A 313 3.47 -21.27 -19.24
N LEU A 314 3.47 -20.38 -18.23
CA LEU A 314 2.30 -19.66 -17.77
C LEU A 314 2.25 -18.21 -18.30
N ASP A 315 1.05 -17.68 -18.48
CA ASP A 315 0.83 -16.25 -18.72
C ASP A 315 0.77 -15.47 -17.39
N MET A 316 0.59 -14.15 -17.49
CA MET A 316 0.58 -13.26 -16.32
C MET A 316 -0.44 -13.65 -15.24
N GLU A 317 -1.68 -13.99 -15.62
CA GLU A 317 -2.74 -14.34 -14.67
C GLU A 317 -2.48 -15.71 -14.03
N ALA A 318 -2.08 -16.70 -14.82
CA ALA A 318 -1.79 -18.03 -14.32
C ALA A 318 -0.54 -18.03 -13.41
N MET A 319 0.47 -17.21 -13.70
CA MET A 319 1.61 -17.02 -12.80
C MET A 319 1.18 -16.49 -11.42
N LEU A 320 0.30 -15.49 -11.37
CA LEU A 320 -0.24 -14.98 -10.09
C LEU A 320 -0.95 -16.08 -9.30
N LYS A 321 -1.79 -16.86 -9.96
CA LYS A 321 -2.50 -17.98 -9.35
C LYS A 321 -1.54 -19.05 -8.83
N TYR A 322 -0.50 -19.36 -9.61
CA TYR A 322 0.53 -20.32 -9.24
C TYR A 322 1.26 -19.89 -7.96
N PHE A 323 1.70 -18.63 -7.87
CA PHE A 323 2.35 -18.09 -6.66
C PHE A 323 1.44 -18.11 -5.42
N GLN A 324 0.14 -17.94 -5.58
CA GLN A 324 -0.81 -17.87 -4.47
C GLN A 324 -1.26 -19.24 -3.96
N LYS A 325 -1.27 -20.28 -4.81
CA LYS A 325 -1.91 -21.56 -4.47
C LYS A 325 -1.01 -22.77 -4.64
N GLU A 326 -0.38 -22.90 -5.80
CA GLU A 326 0.34 -24.13 -6.18
C GLU A 326 1.77 -24.15 -5.64
N LEU A 327 2.49 -23.02 -5.73
CA LEU A 327 3.86 -22.93 -5.24
C LEU A 327 3.97 -23.16 -3.71
N PRO A 328 3.12 -22.55 -2.86
CA PRO A 328 3.14 -22.83 -1.43
C PRO A 328 2.95 -24.32 -1.13
N GLN A 329 1.95 -24.98 -1.73
CA GLN A 329 1.70 -26.40 -1.53
C GLN A 329 2.89 -27.28 -1.95
N LYS A 330 3.53 -26.97 -3.09
CA LYS A 330 4.72 -27.70 -3.56
C LYS A 330 5.88 -27.60 -2.57
N VAL A 331 6.09 -26.41 -2.01
CA VAL A 331 7.17 -26.12 -1.07
C VAL A 331 6.88 -26.70 0.32
N GLU A 332 5.62 -26.74 0.74
CA GLU A 332 5.21 -27.36 2.00
C GLU A 332 5.39 -28.88 2.00
N ASN A 333 5.27 -29.53 0.83
CA ASN A 333 5.56 -30.95 0.67
C ASN A 333 7.07 -31.28 0.70
N ASP A 334 7.94 -30.30 0.45
CA ASP A 334 9.41 -30.44 0.48
C ASP A 334 10.07 -29.22 1.12
N ALA A 335 9.83 -29.08 2.43
CA ALA A 335 10.36 -27.97 3.23
C ALA A 335 11.91 -27.98 3.24
N ASP A 336 12.52 -29.16 3.40
CA ASP A 336 13.98 -29.29 3.44
C ASP A 336 14.62 -28.90 2.10
N GLY A 337 14.00 -29.27 0.98
CA GLY A 337 14.41 -28.83 -0.36
C GLY A 337 14.46 -27.31 -0.50
N LEU A 338 13.44 -26.59 0.00
CA LEU A 338 13.42 -25.13 0.01
C LEU A 338 14.62 -24.55 0.76
N PHE A 339 14.83 -24.98 2.01
CA PHE A 339 15.89 -24.41 2.85
C PHE A 339 17.28 -24.76 2.32
N ASN A 340 17.49 -26.00 1.87
CA ASN A 340 18.74 -26.43 1.25
C ASN A 340 19.07 -25.57 0.03
N LEU A 341 18.09 -25.31 -0.84
CA LEU A 341 18.27 -24.45 -1.99
C LEU A 341 18.56 -23.00 -1.57
N ALA A 342 17.78 -22.45 -0.64
CA ALA A 342 17.97 -21.09 -0.13
C ALA A 342 19.37 -20.90 0.48
N PHE A 343 19.90 -21.87 1.23
CA PHE A 343 21.26 -21.79 1.78
C PHE A 343 22.36 -21.84 0.71
N GLN A 344 22.09 -22.44 -0.45
CA GLN A 344 23.02 -22.49 -1.58
C GLN A 344 23.00 -21.23 -2.45
N VAL A 345 21.92 -20.43 -2.39
CA VAL A 345 21.82 -19.16 -3.13
C VAL A 345 22.93 -18.21 -2.66
N LYS A 346 23.75 -17.76 -3.62
CA LYS A 346 24.84 -16.80 -3.37
C LYS A 346 24.38 -15.39 -3.75
N ILE A 347 24.44 -14.47 -2.81
CA ILE A 347 24.15 -13.04 -3.03
C ILE A 347 25.45 -12.26 -2.85
N ASN A 348 25.84 -11.50 -3.87
CA ASN A 348 27.05 -10.68 -3.81
C ASN A 348 26.76 -9.34 -3.13
N THR A 349 27.22 -9.20 -1.88
CA THR A 349 27.02 -7.99 -1.07
C THR A 349 27.55 -6.70 -1.74
N LYS A 350 28.66 -6.77 -2.50
CA LYS A 350 29.19 -5.61 -3.22
C LYS A 350 28.24 -5.18 -4.35
N LYS A 351 27.66 -6.15 -5.05
CA LYS A 351 26.67 -5.90 -6.11
C LYS A 351 25.37 -5.34 -5.51
N MET A 352 24.91 -5.86 -4.38
CA MET A 352 23.75 -5.31 -3.65
C MET A 352 23.91 -3.83 -3.32
N LYS A 353 25.05 -3.43 -2.75
CA LYS A 353 25.37 -2.03 -2.45
C LYS A 353 25.49 -1.16 -3.70
N LYS A 354 26.00 -1.73 -4.80
CA LYS A 354 26.04 -1.03 -6.09
C LYS A 354 24.63 -0.75 -6.62
N MET A 355 23.75 -1.77 -6.61
CA MET A 355 22.35 -1.63 -7.02
C MET A 355 21.58 -0.65 -6.14
N GLU A 356 21.87 -0.59 -4.84
CA GLU A 356 21.31 0.40 -3.92
C GLU A 356 21.67 1.83 -4.34
N LYS A 357 22.94 2.08 -4.67
CA LYS A 357 23.37 3.38 -5.18
C LYS A 357 22.70 3.72 -6.52
N GLU A 358 22.68 2.76 -7.45
CA GLU A 358 22.07 2.95 -8.77
C GLU A 358 20.57 3.27 -8.67
N TYR A 359 19.85 2.57 -7.80
CA TYR A 359 18.44 2.82 -7.55
C TYR A 359 18.19 4.17 -6.87
N ALA A 360 19.05 4.58 -5.93
CA ALA A 360 18.97 5.90 -5.31
C ALA A 360 19.18 7.03 -6.34
N ASP A 361 20.16 6.87 -7.24
CA ASP A 361 20.41 7.82 -8.33
C ASP A 361 19.24 7.88 -9.32
N LEU A 362 18.66 6.71 -9.67
CA LEU A 362 17.46 6.62 -10.51
C LEU A 362 16.27 7.36 -9.88
N ARG A 363 15.97 7.10 -8.60
CA ARG A 363 14.86 7.75 -7.88
C ARG A 363 15.07 9.24 -7.71
N LYS A 364 16.30 9.67 -7.48
CA LYS A 364 16.63 11.10 -7.40
C LYS A 364 16.34 11.78 -8.74
N LYS A 365 16.76 11.18 -9.86
CA LYS A 365 16.51 11.69 -11.21
C LYS A 365 15.01 11.74 -11.53
N GLU A 366 14.26 10.66 -11.23
CA GLU A 366 12.80 10.65 -11.41
C GLU A 366 12.10 11.76 -10.60
N GLN A 367 12.55 12.00 -9.38
CA GLN A 367 12.01 13.06 -8.53
C GLN A 367 12.32 14.45 -9.07
N GLU A 368 13.54 14.68 -9.57
CA GLU A 368 13.94 15.94 -10.23
C GLU A 368 13.10 16.19 -11.50
N GLU A 369 12.96 15.17 -12.36
CA GLU A 369 12.11 15.21 -13.56
C GLU A 369 10.64 15.49 -13.21
N MET A 370 10.12 14.87 -12.14
CA MET A 370 8.75 15.12 -11.69
C MET A 370 8.54 16.55 -11.20
N VAL A 371 9.52 17.13 -10.49
CA VAL A 371 9.48 18.53 -10.03
C VAL A 371 9.54 19.49 -11.23
N GLU A 372 10.43 19.23 -12.18
CA GLU A 372 10.54 20.02 -13.41
C GLU A 372 9.24 19.94 -14.24
N LEU A 373 8.67 18.74 -14.39
CA LEU A 373 7.39 18.55 -15.08
C LEU A 373 6.27 19.33 -14.41
N ARG A 374 6.20 19.37 -13.07
CA ARG A 374 5.21 20.20 -12.35
C ARG A 374 5.40 21.69 -12.60
N ARG A 375 6.65 22.17 -12.60
CA ARG A 375 6.99 23.57 -12.92
C ARG A 375 6.55 23.91 -14.34
N LEU A 376 6.93 23.11 -15.32
CA LEU A 376 6.58 23.30 -16.73
C LEU A 376 5.07 23.26 -16.96
N ARG A 377 4.34 22.38 -16.26
CA ARG A 377 2.86 22.34 -16.30
C ARG A 377 2.23 23.63 -15.74
N SER A 378 2.77 24.16 -14.64
CA SER A 378 2.29 25.42 -14.06
C SER A 378 2.56 26.61 -14.99
N GLU A 379 3.76 26.69 -15.56
CA GLU A 379 4.15 27.74 -16.50
C GLU A 379 3.32 27.69 -17.79
N ASN A 380 3.15 26.51 -18.38
CA ASN A 380 2.28 26.32 -19.54
C ASN A 380 0.84 26.75 -19.26
N ARG A 381 0.32 26.50 -18.05
CA ARG A 381 -1.02 26.95 -17.66
C ARG A 381 -1.12 28.48 -17.63
N LEU A 382 -0.09 29.16 -17.15
CA LEU A 382 -0.06 30.63 -17.12
C LEU A 382 0.10 31.22 -18.52
N LEU A 383 0.98 30.66 -19.34
CA LEU A 383 1.17 31.09 -20.73
C LEU A 383 -0.10 30.92 -21.56
N LYS A 384 -0.82 29.80 -21.40
CA LYS A 384 -2.12 29.60 -22.06
C LYS A 384 -3.13 30.69 -21.69
N LYS A 385 -3.28 31.01 -20.41
CA LYS A 385 -4.16 32.11 -19.96
C LYS A 385 -3.74 33.46 -20.55
N ARG A 386 -2.44 33.72 -20.65
CA ARG A 386 -1.93 34.97 -21.23
C ARG A 386 -2.22 35.05 -22.73
N ASN A 387 -2.07 33.95 -23.46
CA ASN A 387 -2.43 33.88 -24.88
C ASN A 387 -3.94 34.09 -25.06
N GLU A 388 -4.79 33.43 -24.26
CA GLU A 388 -6.25 33.63 -24.31
C GLU A 388 -6.63 35.11 -24.09
N LEU A 389 -5.97 35.79 -23.15
CA LEU A 389 -6.20 37.23 -22.92
C LEU A 389 -5.73 38.09 -24.10
N LEU A 390 -4.54 37.83 -24.63
CA LEU A 390 -4.01 38.57 -25.78
C LEU A 390 -4.84 38.34 -27.05
N GLU A 391 -5.35 37.12 -27.26
CA GLU A 391 -6.26 36.80 -28.36
C GLU A 391 -7.59 37.56 -28.21
N ALA A 392 -8.13 37.65 -26.99
CA ALA A 392 -9.32 38.44 -26.71
C ALA A 392 -9.09 39.94 -26.94
N GLU A 393 -7.99 40.50 -26.46
CA GLU A 393 -7.61 41.90 -26.69
C GLU A 393 -7.41 42.19 -28.19
N SER A 394 -6.74 41.29 -28.91
CA SER A 394 -6.53 41.40 -30.36
C SER A 394 -7.86 41.36 -31.12
N ALA A 395 -8.79 40.49 -30.74
CA ALA A 395 -10.11 40.41 -31.35
C ALA A 395 -10.92 41.70 -31.10
N GLU A 396 -10.86 42.24 -29.89
CA GLU A 396 -11.56 43.47 -29.52
C GLU A 396 -11.01 44.70 -30.29
N LEU A 397 -9.69 44.79 -30.44
CA LEU A 397 -9.05 45.84 -31.22
C LEU A 397 -9.42 45.76 -32.70
N ALA A 398 -9.45 44.56 -33.29
CA ALA A 398 -9.87 44.36 -34.67
C ALA A 398 -11.34 44.79 -34.88
N ASP A 399 -12.22 44.40 -33.96
CA ASP A 399 -13.64 44.77 -33.97
C ASP A 399 -13.86 46.29 -33.81
N ARG A 400 -13.08 46.96 -32.95
CA ARG A 400 -13.04 48.43 -32.87
C ARG A 400 -12.60 49.08 -34.18
N LEU A 401 -11.59 48.54 -34.85
CA LEU A 401 -11.10 49.06 -36.12
C LEU A 401 -12.14 48.94 -37.23
N VAL A 402 -12.79 47.78 -37.34
CA VAL A 402 -13.88 47.53 -38.31
C VAL A 402 -15.04 48.49 -38.06
N ARG A 403 -15.51 48.63 -36.82
CA ARG A 403 -16.55 49.62 -36.47
C ARG A 403 -16.17 51.04 -36.88
N GLY A 404 -14.93 51.44 -36.60
CA GLY A 404 -14.44 52.76 -37.00
C GLY A 404 -14.43 52.97 -38.52
N GLN A 405 -14.05 51.95 -39.30
CA GLN A 405 -14.09 52.02 -40.77
C GLN A 405 -15.52 52.07 -41.31
N VAL A 406 -16.44 51.26 -40.76
CA VAL A 406 -17.87 51.28 -41.14
C VAL A 406 -18.47 52.66 -40.84
N SER A 407 -18.27 53.18 -39.64
CA SER A 407 -18.77 54.52 -39.26
C SER A 407 -18.23 55.62 -40.18
N ARG A 408 -16.95 55.57 -40.57
CA ARG A 408 -16.38 56.53 -41.52
C ARG A 408 -16.98 56.40 -42.92
N ALA A 409 -17.22 55.17 -43.38
CA ALA A 409 -17.86 54.94 -44.67
C ALA A 409 -19.31 55.47 -44.70
N GLU A 410 -20.06 55.25 -43.62
CA GLU A 410 -21.42 55.80 -43.44
C GLU A 410 -21.41 57.34 -43.42
N GLU A 411 -20.45 57.97 -42.72
CA GLU A 411 -20.28 59.42 -42.74
C GLU A 411 -19.91 59.96 -44.13
N GLU A 412 -19.05 59.27 -44.88
CA GLU A 412 -18.68 59.65 -46.24
C GLU A 412 -19.87 59.52 -47.21
N GLU A 413 -20.66 58.44 -47.11
CA GLU A 413 -21.86 58.24 -47.91
C GLU A 413 -22.92 59.31 -47.63
N THR A 414 -23.19 59.61 -46.36
CA THR A 414 -24.14 60.66 -45.97
C THR A 414 -23.66 62.05 -46.40
N SER A 415 -22.37 62.35 -46.26
CA SER A 415 -21.79 63.61 -46.73
C SER A 415 -21.93 63.77 -48.24
N TYR A 416 -21.67 62.70 -49.00
CA TYR A 416 -21.85 62.69 -50.45
C TYR A 416 -23.32 62.89 -50.84
N ALA A 417 -24.26 62.22 -50.17
CA ALA A 417 -25.69 62.38 -50.40
C ALA A 417 -26.13 63.85 -50.17
N ILE A 418 -25.71 64.46 -49.07
CA ILE A 418 -25.99 65.87 -48.76
C ILE A 418 -25.38 66.79 -49.82
N GLN A 419 -24.14 66.55 -50.26
CA GLN A 419 -23.51 67.35 -51.32
C GLN A 419 -24.27 67.26 -52.64
N SER A 420 -24.74 66.06 -53.01
CA SER A 420 -25.53 65.83 -54.21
C SER A 420 -26.88 66.55 -54.15
N GLU A 421 -27.60 66.44 -53.04
CA GLU A 421 -28.86 67.17 -52.83
C GLU A 421 -28.65 68.69 -52.84
N LEU A 422 -27.59 69.17 -52.20
CA LEU A 422 -27.25 70.60 -52.19
C LEU A 422 -26.93 71.13 -53.59
N LEU A 423 -26.25 70.34 -54.43
CA LEU A 423 -26.03 70.66 -55.83
C LEU A 423 -27.35 70.68 -56.62
N ALA A 424 -28.24 69.73 -56.40
CA ALA A 424 -29.56 69.70 -57.04
C ALA A 424 -30.41 70.91 -56.64
N LEU A 425 -30.46 71.25 -55.34
CA LEU A 425 -31.13 72.43 -54.81
C LEU A 425 -30.56 73.73 -55.40
N ARG A 426 -29.23 73.84 -55.52
CA ARG A 426 -28.59 75.00 -56.17
C ARG A 426 -29.00 75.15 -57.63
N ARG A 427 -29.07 74.06 -58.39
CA ARG A 427 -29.53 74.07 -59.79
C ARG A 427 -31.00 74.50 -59.88
N ALA A 428 -31.86 73.90 -59.06
CA ALA A 428 -33.27 74.27 -59.01
C ALA A 428 -33.47 75.74 -58.62
N HIS A 429 -32.71 76.25 -57.64
CA HIS A 429 -32.75 77.66 -57.26
C HIS A 429 -32.33 78.58 -58.40
N LEU A 430 -31.26 78.24 -59.14
CA LEU A 430 -30.83 78.99 -60.33
C LEU A 430 -31.92 79.03 -61.40
N GLU A 431 -32.56 77.89 -61.66
CA GLU A 431 -33.62 77.78 -62.66
C GLU A 431 -34.87 78.56 -62.27
N VAL A 432 -35.33 78.45 -61.02
CA VAL A 432 -36.43 79.27 -60.49
C VAL A 432 -36.08 80.75 -60.51
N SER A 433 -34.85 81.13 -60.18
CA SER A 433 -34.38 82.52 -60.24
C SER A 433 -34.43 83.05 -61.68
N HIS A 434 -34.01 82.25 -62.67
CA HIS A 434 -34.09 82.61 -64.09
C HIS A 434 -35.54 82.70 -64.57
N GLN A 435 -36.41 81.78 -64.15
CA GLN A 435 -37.85 81.84 -64.47
C GLN A 435 -38.50 83.08 -63.86
N LEU A 436 -38.13 83.44 -62.63
CA LEU A 436 -38.60 84.66 -61.97
C LEU A 436 -38.11 85.92 -62.71
N GLU A 437 -36.87 85.93 -63.19
CA GLU A 437 -36.31 87.01 -64.00
C GLU A 437 -37.08 87.15 -65.32
N ASN A 438 -37.30 86.05 -66.05
CA ASN A 438 -38.11 86.02 -67.26
C ASN A 438 -39.55 86.50 -67.02
N ALA A 439 -40.22 86.01 -65.97
CA ALA A 439 -41.57 86.42 -65.63
C ALA A 439 -41.62 87.92 -65.27
N ASN A 440 -40.62 88.45 -64.57
CA ASN A 440 -40.50 89.88 -64.30
C ASN A 440 -40.30 90.70 -65.59
N GLU A 441 -39.55 90.19 -66.56
CA GLU A 441 -39.42 90.79 -67.88
C GLU A 441 -40.73 90.76 -68.67
N GLU A 442 -41.46 89.64 -68.64
CA GLU A 442 -42.78 89.53 -69.26
C GLU A 442 -43.80 90.48 -68.60
N VAL A 443 -43.82 90.58 -67.27
CA VAL A 443 -44.66 91.54 -66.54
C VAL A 443 -44.29 92.98 -66.93
N ARG A 444 -42.99 93.29 -67.08
CA ARG A 444 -42.52 94.58 -67.62
C ARG A 444 -43.03 94.81 -69.04
N ALA A 445 -42.91 93.82 -69.93
CA ALA A 445 -43.35 93.92 -71.32
C ALA A 445 -44.87 94.05 -71.45
N LEU A 446 -45.65 93.33 -70.64
CA LEU A 446 -47.10 93.45 -70.57
C LEU A 446 -47.54 94.79 -69.99
N SER A 447 -46.81 95.32 -69.00
CA SER A 447 -47.04 96.66 -68.46
C SER A 447 -46.77 97.75 -69.50
N LEU A 448 -45.72 97.60 -70.31
CA LEU A 448 -45.44 98.46 -71.47
C LEU A 448 -46.55 98.37 -72.54
N ARG A 449 -47.03 97.16 -72.87
CA ARG A 449 -48.16 96.99 -73.81
C ARG A 449 -49.49 97.49 -73.27
N LEU A 450 -49.73 97.41 -71.96
CA LEU A 450 -50.89 98.04 -71.31
C LEU A 450 -50.80 99.57 -71.42
N GLN A 451 -49.61 100.17 -71.27
CA GLN A 451 -49.39 101.58 -71.57
C GLN A 451 -49.66 101.91 -73.05
N GLU A 452 -49.25 101.06 -74.00
CA GLU A 452 -49.54 101.24 -75.44
C GLU A 452 -51.03 101.05 -75.79
N ASN A 453 -51.73 100.11 -75.17
CA ASN A 453 -53.16 99.89 -75.39
C ASN A 453 -54.03 100.97 -74.73
N VAL A 454 -53.61 101.54 -73.59
CA VAL A 454 -54.22 102.77 -73.06
C VAL A 454 -54.00 103.94 -74.04
N SER A 455 -52.82 104.01 -74.68
CA SER A 455 -52.53 104.99 -75.74
C SER A 455 -53.35 104.78 -77.03
N MET A 456 -53.66 103.54 -77.43
CA MET A 456 -54.49 103.25 -78.61
C MET A 456 -56.00 103.30 -78.34
N GLY A 457 -56.45 103.00 -77.11
CA GLY A 457 -57.84 103.18 -76.68
C GLY A 457 -58.27 104.65 -76.64
N ASP A 458 -57.35 105.56 -76.32
CA ASP A 458 -57.61 107.01 -76.36
C ASP A 458 -57.61 107.63 -77.77
N SER A 459 -57.20 106.87 -78.80
CA SER A 459 -57.09 107.35 -80.18
C SER A 459 -58.30 106.99 -81.08
N ALA A 460 -59.16 106.05 -80.68
CA ALA A 460 -60.32 105.61 -81.47
C ALA A 460 -61.64 106.35 -81.17
N ASN A 461 -61.69 107.21 -80.14
CA ASN A 461 -62.93 107.91 -79.75
C ASN A 461 -62.99 109.40 -80.15
N LYS A 462 -62.16 109.82 -81.13
CA LYS A 462 -62.14 111.18 -81.68
C LYS A 462 -61.99 111.16 -83.20
N ARG A 463 -63.02 110.75 -83.95
CA ARG A 463 -63.29 111.16 -85.36
C ARG A 463 -64.54 110.50 -85.95
N THR A 464 -65.72 110.89 -85.44
CA THR A 464 -66.97 110.94 -86.22
C THR A 464 -67.75 112.17 -85.78
N PHE A 465 -67.23 113.34 -86.15
CA PHE A 465 -67.99 114.58 -86.21
C PHE A 465 -68.83 114.55 -87.50
N SER A 466 -70.14 114.74 -87.35
CA SER A 466 -71.02 115.55 -88.21
C SER A 466 -70.54 115.89 -89.64
N CYS A 467 -71.33 115.53 -90.66
CA CYS A 467 -71.95 116.51 -91.56
C CYS A 467 -72.90 115.85 -92.58
N SER A 468 -74.15 116.34 -92.65
CA SER A 468 -75.03 116.49 -93.82
C SER A 468 -76.35 117.07 -93.29
N ASN A 469 -76.52 118.40 -93.25
CA ASN A 469 -77.30 119.12 -94.27
C ASN A 469 -76.87 118.87 -95.71
N GLN A 470 -77.59 117.99 -96.41
CA GLN A 470 -78.59 118.38 -97.41
C GLN A 470 -79.57 117.22 -97.64
#